data_AF-A0A345NW19-F1
#
_entry.id   AF-A0A345NW19-F1
#
_cell.length_a   1.000
_cell.length_b   1.000
_cell.length_c   1.000
_cell.angle_alpha   90.00
_cell.angle_beta   90.00
_cell.angle_gamma   90.00
#
_symmetry.space_group_name_H-M   'P 1'
#
loop_
_entity.id
_entity.type
_entity.pdbx_description
1 polymer ?
#
loop_
_entity_poly.entity_id
_entity_poly.type
_entity_poly.pdbx_seq_one_letter_code
_entity_poly.pdbx_strand_id
1 'polypeptide(L)'
;MVRKSLSLHILKKEQIVTVILGENGREKTGIYRAVLFALFGDAKLQQDSNEADIYLGNIKAVKEMSKEANGARCSFTLSYSHQGEDYTITRTYFSILEKSGSQKERMLDVLLTNETT
;
A
#
# COMPACT_ATOMS: atom_id res chain seq x y z
N MET A 1 16.44 -11.69 4.56
CA MET A 1 15.51 -10.77 3.87
C MET A 1 14.77 -9.95 4.93
N VAL A 2 15.02 -8.64 5.03
CA VAL A 2 14.35 -7.79 6.02
C VAL A 2 12.99 -7.36 5.45
N ARG A 3 11.90 -7.82 6.07
CA ARG A 3 10.54 -7.36 5.73
C ARG A 3 10.29 -6.03 6.45
N LYS A 4 10.27 -4.91 5.71
CA LYS A 4 9.81 -3.62 6.25
C LYS A 4 8.29 -3.58 6.10
N SER A 5 7.56 -3.45 7.21
CA SER A 5 6.10 -3.33 7.23
C SER A 5 5.67 -2.18 8.14
N LEU A 6 4.67 -1.43 7.69
CA LEU A 6 3.95 -0.45 8.50
C LEU A 6 2.54 -0.97 8.73
N SER A 7 2.12 -1.07 9.99
CA SER A 7 0.76 -1.47 10.36
C SER A 7 0.08 -0.33 11.13
N LEU A 8 -1.12 0.04 10.70
CA LEU A 8 -1.97 0.99 11.41
C LEU A 8 -3.22 0.24 11.88
N HIS A 9 -3.48 0.27 13.18
CA HIS A 9 -4.65 -0.36 13.77
C HIS A 9 -5.61 0.72 14.30
N ILE A 10 -6.81 0.78 13.73
CA ILE A 10 -7.88 1.68 14.18
C ILE A 10 -8.82 0.85 15.06
N LEU A 11 -8.58 0.87 16.38
CA LEU A 11 -9.15 -0.11 17.32
C LEU A 11 -10.10 0.53 18.34
N LYS A 12 -11.13 1.28 17.93
CA LYS A 12 -12.20 1.67 18.88
C LYS A 12 -13.56 1.78 18.19
N LYS A 13 -14.51 0.93 18.63
CA LYS A 13 -15.92 0.90 18.16
C LYS A 13 -16.65 2.24 18.27
N GLU A 14 -16.20 3.12 19.16
CA GLU A 14 -16.82 4.43 19.43
C GLU A 14 -16.09 5.60 18.76
N GLN A 15 -14.94 5.36 18.11
CA GLN A 15 -14.20 6.41 17.40
C GLN A 15 -14.60 6.47 15.93
N ILE A 16 -15.34 7.52 15.59
CA ILE A 16 -15.71 7.85 14.21
C ILE A 16 -14.62 8.63 13.45
N VAL A 17 -13.61 9.14 14.15
CA VAL A 17 -12.51 9.93 13.57
C VAL A 17 -11.16 9.38 14.02
N THR A 18 -10.27 9.17 13.04
CA THR A 18 -8.85 8.88 13.27
C THR A 18 -8.01 10.02 12.72
N VAL A 19 -7.14 10.58 13.56
CA VAL A 19 -6.21 11.65 13.15
C VAL A 19 -4.81 11.05 13.00
N ILE A 20 -4.22 11.18 11.81
CA ILE A 20 -2.83 10.79 11.53
C ILE A 20 -1.97 12.04 11.57
N LEU A 21 -1.15 12.16 12.61
CA LEU A 21 -0.24 13.30 12.81
C LEU A 21 1.19 12.95 12.36
N GLY A 22 1.89 13.94 11.82
CA GLY A 22 3.29 13.80 11.43
C GLY A 22 3.77 14.98 10.60
N GLU A 23 5.08 15.16 10.52
CA GLU A 23 5.71 16.21 9.71
C GLU A 23 5.39 16.04 8.21
N ASN A 24 5.55 17.11 7.43
CA ASN A 24 5.47 17.02 5.97
C ASN A 24 6.54 16.06 5.44
N GLY A 25 6.20 15.27 4.42
CA GLY A 25 7.08 14.24 3.86
C GLY A 25 7.14 12.92 4.64
N ARG A 26 6.42 12.77 5.77
CA ARG A 26 6.35 11.51 6.56
C ARG A 26 5.27 10.54 6.08
N GLU A 27 5.02 10.48 4.77
CA GLU A 27 4.16 9.47 4.13
C GLU A 27 2.68 9.42 4.58
N LYS A 28 2.14 10.46 5.24
CA LYS A 28 0.71 10.53 5.63
C LYS A 28 -0.24 10.31 4.44
N THR A 29 0.02 10.98 3.32
CA THR A 29 -0.71 10.79 2.05
C THR A 29 -0.54 9.36 1.51
N GLY A 30 0.62 8.74 1.77
CA GLY A 30 0.88 7.34 1.41
C GLY A 30 -0.01 6.37 2.16
N ILE A 31 -0.29 6.60 3.45
CA ILE A 31 -1.23 5.80 4.23
C ILE A 31 -2.65 5.93 3.67
N TYR A 32 -3.10 7.15 3.40
CA TYR A 32 -4.42 7.38 2.79
C TYR A 32 -4.54 6.67 1.43
N ARG A 33 -3.53 6.82 0.57
CA ARG A 33 -3.46 6.14 -0.72
C ARG A 33 -3.43 4.61 -0.59
N ALA A 34 -2.73 4.07 0.40
CA ALA A 34 -2.69 2.63 0.67
C ALA A 34 -4.08 2.07 1.00
N VAL A 35 -4.90 2.79 1.78
CA VAL A 35 -6.28 2.41 2.09
C VAL A 35 -7.14 2.42 0.83
N LEU A 36 -7.10 3.50 0.05
CA LEU A 36 -7.86 3.59 -1.20
C LEU A 36 -7.42 2.53 -2.21
N PHE A 37 -6.12 2.30 -2.33
CA PHE A 37 -5.59 1.27 -3.21
C PHE A 37 -6.03 -0.13 -2.75
N ALA A 38 -5.98 -0.44 -1.46
CA ALA A 38 -6.44 -1.72 -0.93
C ALA A 38 -7.91 -1.98 -1.29
N LEU A 39 -8.78 -0.98 -1.11
CA LEU A 39 -10.21 -1.09 -1.43
C LEU A 39 -10.47 -1.14 -2.94
N PHE A 40 -10.01 -0.13 -3.69
CA PHE A 40 -10.44 0.12 -5.07
C PHE A 40 -9.43 -0.30 -6.14
N GLY A 41 -8.15 -0.46 -5.78
CA GLY A 41 -7.07 -0.77 -6.73
C GLY A 41 -6.49 0.46 -7.43
N ASP A 42 -6.98 1.66 -7.13
CA ASP A 42 -6.51 2.91 -7.74
C ASP A 42 -5.21 3.40 -7.08
N ALA A 43 -4.14 3.47 -7.87
CA ALA A 43 -2.84 3.98 -7.41
C ALA A 43 -2.75 5.51 -7.48
N LYS A 44 -3.44 6.12 -8.45
CA LYS A 44 -3.50 7.58 -8.64
C LYS A 44 -4.81 8.12 -8.06
N LEU A 45 -4.72 9.26 -7.38
CA LEU A 45 -5.87 10.03 -6.92
C LEU A 45 -6.22 11.08 -7.97
N GLN A 46 -7.49 11.50 -8.04
CA GLN A 46 -7.94 12.54 -8.99
C GLN A 46 -7.20 13.88 -8.82
N GLN A 47 -6.71 14.17 -7.61
CA GLN A 47 -5.95 15.38 -7.28
C GLN A 47 -4.46 15.28 -7.64
N ASP A 48 -3.96 14.11 -8.02
CA ASP A 48 -2.57 13.94 -8.43
C ASP A 48 -2.39 14.57 -9.82
N SER A 49 -1.27 15.27 -10.03
CA SER A 49 -0.97 15.83 -11.36
C SER A 49 -0.75 14.69 -12.37
N ASN A 50 -1.05 14.96 -13.64
CA ASN A 50 -0.84 13.97 -14.70
C ASN A 50 0.64 13.56 -14.82
N GLU A 51 1.57 14.47 -14.50
CA GLU A 51 3.02 14.19 -14.50
C GLU A 51 3.54 13.53 -13.20
N ALA A 52 2.70 13.30 -12.18
CA ALA A 52 3.16 12.70 -10.93
C ALA A 52 3.50 11.21 -11.10
N ASP A 53 4.78 10.89 -10.93
CA ASP A 53 5.26 9.53 -10.73
C ASP A 53 4.88 9.05 -9.32
N ILE A 54 3.84 8.23 -9.24
CA ILE A 54 3.37 7.67 -7.98
C ILE A 54 3.82 6.23 -7.88
N TYR A 55 4.63 5.98 -6.87
CA TYR A 55 5.13 4.66 -6.53
C TYR A 55 4.47 4.19 -5.25
N LEU A 56 3.82 3.02 -5.31
CA LEU A 56 3.26 2.37 -4.13
C LEU A 56 4.34 1.61 -3.35
N GLY A 57 5.29 1.03 -4.05
CA GLY A 57 6.42 0.32 -3.50
C GLY A 57 7.42 1.28 -2.87
N ASN A 58 7.93 0.92 -1.69
CA ASN A 58 8.95 1.72 -1.02
C ASN A 58 10.21 1.82 -1.89
N ILE A 59 10.49 3.03 -2.40
CA ILE A 59 11.59 3.29 -3.35
C ILE A 59 12.95 2.85 -2.78
N LYS A 60 13.19 3.03 -1.48
CA LYS A 60 14.44 2.60 -0.84
C LYS A 60 14.56 1.08 -0.85
N ALA A 61 13.49 0.37 -0.51
CA ALA A 61 13.47 -1.09 -0.53
C ALA A 61 13.65 -1.63 -1.97
N VAL A 62 13.01 -1.01 -2.97
CA VAL A 62 13.17 -1.41 -4.38
C VAL A 62 14.61 -1.19 -4.86
N LYS A 63 15.23 -0.06 -4.51
CA LYS A 63 16.64 0.21 -4.80
C LYS A 63 17.59 -0.78 -4.12
N GLU A 64 17.32 -1.14 -2.87
CA GLU A 64 18.09 -2.17 -2.14
C GLU A 64 18.02 -3.51 -2.88
N MET A 65 16.82 -3.97 -3.26
CA MET A 65 16.60 -5.25 -3.97
C MET A 65 17.21 -5.27 -5.37
N SER A 66 17.22 -4.14 -6.08
CA SER A 66 17.77 -4.06 -7.45
C SER A 66 19.27 -4.39 -7.53
N LYS A 67 20.02 -4.23 -6.43
CA LYS A 67 21.45 -4.58 -6.37
C LYS A 67 21.68 -6.08 -6.52
N GLU A 68 20.68 -6.88 -6.19
CA GLU A 68 20.69 -8.34 -6.30
C GLU A 68 19.98 -8.81 -7.58
N ALA A 69 19.79 -7.92 -8.56
CA ALA A 69 19.03 -8.14 -9.80
C ALA A 69 17.57 -8.59 -9.58
N ASN A 70 17.02 -8.34 -8.39
CA ASN A 70 15.67 -8.71 -8.01
C ASN A 70 14.78 -7.47 -7.85
N GLY A 71 13.48 -7.64 -8.08
CA GLY A 71 12.47 -6.65 -7.69
C GLY A 71 11.97 -6.89 -6.26
N ALA A 72 11.20 -5.95 -5.75
CA ALA A 72 10.53 -6.07 -4.47
C ALA A 72 9.10 -6.60 -4.65
N ARG A 73 8.73 -7.63 -3.88
CA ARG A 73 7.33 -8.01 -3.69
C ARG A 73 6.75 -7.16 -2.58
N CYS A 74 5.65 -6.50 -2.86
CA CYS A 74 5.02 -5.57 -1.94
C CYS A 74 3.54 -5.91 -1.80
N SER A 75 2.96 -5.62 -0.64
CA SER A 75 1.57 -5.95 -0.34
C SER A 75 0.90 -4.86 0.48
N PHE A 76 -0.37 -4.58 0.19
CA PHE A 76 -1.25 -3.83 1.05
C PHE A 76 -2.35 -4.76 1.55
N THR A 77 -2.53 -4.79 2.87
CA THR A 77 -3.55 -5.60 3.52
C THR A 77 -4.42 -4.67 4.36
N LEU A 78 -5.73 -4.77 4.17
CA LEU A 78 -6.73 -4.05 4.93
C LEU A 78 -7.73 -5.04 5.49
N SER A 79 -7.90 -5.00 6.81
CA SER A 79 -8.97 -5.73 7.50
C SER A 79 -10.08 -4.74 7.88
N TYR A 80 -11.32 -5.09 7.58
CA TYR A 80 -12.49 -4.25 7.81
C TYR A 80 -13.74 -5.08 8.11
N SER A 81 -14.71 -4.48 8.79
CA SER A 81 -16.01 -5.12 9.06
C SER A 81 -17.09 -4.49 8.17
N HIS A 82 -17.95 -5.32 7.60
CA HIS A 82 -19.11 -4.88 6.83
C HIS A 82 -20.32 -5.77 7.13
N GLN A 83 -21.43 -5.16 7.56
CA GLN A 83 -22.68 -5.88 7.88
C GLN A 83 -22.53 -7.00 8.93
N GLY A 84 -21.57 -6.86 9.86
CA GLY A 84 -21.34 -7.85 10.92
C GLY A 84 -20.34 -8.96 10.56
N GLU A 85 -19.85 -8.97 9.32
CA GLU A 85 -18.83 -9.91 8.84
C GLU A 85 -17.47 -9.21 8.76
N ASP A 86 -16.41 -9.95 9.06
CA ASP A 86 -15.03 -9.46 9.01
C ASP A 86 -14.35 -9.93 7.73
N TYR A 87 -13.70 -8.98 7.03
CA TYR A 87 -13.04 -9.23 5.76
C TYR A 87 -11.59 -8.79 5.82
N THR A 88 -10.73 -9.49 5.07
CA THR A 88 -9.38 -9.04 4.76
C THR A 88 -9.18 -8.98 3.26
N ILE A 89 -8.82 -7.81 2.74
CA ILE A 89 -8.36 -7.65 1.36
C ILE A 89 -6.85 -7.47 1.33
N THR A 90 -6.16 -8.30 0.55
CA THR A 90 -4.73 -8.19 0.29
C THR A 90 -4.48 -8.00 -1.20
N ARG A 91 -3.82 -6.90 -1.57
CA ARG A 91 -3.31 -6.67 -2.92
C ARG A 91 -1.81 -6.79 -2.94
N THR A 92 -1.30 -7.63 -3.82
CA THR A 92 0.13 -7.87 -3.97
C THR A 92 0.61 -7.37 -5.32
N TYR A 93 1.76 -6.71 -5.34
CA TYR A 93 2.41 -6.21 -6.56
C TYR A 93 3.90 -6.48 -6.54
N PHE A 94 4.49 -6.44 -7.72
CA PHE A 94 5.92 -6.51 -7.93
C PHE A 94 6.41 -5.15 -8.40
N SER A 95 7.44 -4.63 -7.74
CA SER A 95 8.08 -3.37 -8.08
C SER A 95 9.53 -3.62 -8.48
N ILE A 96 9.96 -3.08 -9.62
CA ILE A 96 11.32 -3.21 -10.12
C ILE A 96 11.87 -1.85 -10.54
N LEU A 97 13.16 -1.63 -10.27
CA LEU A 97 13.90 -0.47 -10.79
C LEU A 97 14.44 -0.81 -12.19
N GLU A 98 14.04 -0.04 -13.19
CA GLU A 98 14.57 -0.19 -14.54
C GLU A 98 15.96 0.47 -14.69
N LYS A 99 16.68 0.10 -15.76
CA LYS A 99 17.99 0.69 -16.08
C LYS A 99 17.94 2.20 -16.31
N SER A 100 16.78 2.73 -16.74
CA SER A 100 16.48 4.16 -16.87
C SER A 100 16.38 4.89 -15.53
N GLY A 101 16.28 4.18 -14.41
CA GLY A 101 16.03 4.74 -13.08
C GLY A 101 14.55 4.93 -12.74
N SER A 102 13.63 4.62 -13.66
CA SER A 102 12.18 4.57 -13.39
C SER A 102 11.82 3.31 -12.61
N GLN A 103 10.86 3.43 -11.69
CA GLN A 103 10.27 2.29 -11.01
C GLN A 103 9.03 1.82 -11.79
N LYS A 104 8.93 0.52 -12.06
CA LYS A 104 7.73 -0.08 -12.66
C LYS A 104 7.06 -1.02 -11.69
N GLU A 105 5.74 -0.90 -11.61
CA GLU A 105 4.90 -1.68 -10.71
C GLU A 105 3.91 -2.51 -11.52
N ARG A 106 3.77 -3.79 -11.14
CA ARG A 106 2.83 -4.72 -11.76
C ARG A 106 2.01 -5.41 -10.69
N MET A 107 0.69 -5.32 -10.79
CA MET A 107 -0.23 -6.10 -9.95
C MET A 107 0.05 -7.59 -10.15
N LEU A 108 0.17 -8.33 -9.06
CA LEU A 108 0.36 -9.78 -9.08
C LEU A 108 -0.90 -10.51 -8.69
N ASP A 109 -1.51 -10.13 -7.57
CA ASP A 109 -2.60 -10.89 -6.96
C ASP A 109 -3.51 -10.00 -6.12
N VAL A 110 -4.78 -10.41 -6.03
CA VAL A 110 -5.82 -9.78 -5.21
C VAL A 110 -6.59 -10.89 -4.50
N LEU A 111 -6.50 -10.92 -3.17
CA LEU A 111 -7.17 -11.90 -2.34
C LEU A 111 -8.13 -11.18 -1.39
N LEU A 112 -9.40 -11.57 -1.41
CA LEU A 112 -10.41 -11.16 -0.42
C LEU A 112 -10.85 -12.41 0.34
N THR A 113 -10.70 -12.38 1.66
CA THR A 113 -11.14 -13.43 2.58
C THR A 113 -12.26 -12.90 3.47
N ASN A 114 -13.29 -13.72 3.69
CA ASN A 114 -14.20 -13.56 4.82
C ASN A 114 -13.59 -14.36 5.99
N GLU A 115 -13.26 -13.67 7.08
CA GLU A 115 -12.60 -14.24 8.26
C GLU A 115 -13.61 -14.81 9.28
N THR A 116 -14.91 -14.53 9.09
CA THR A 116 -16.00 -15.00 9.94
C THR A 116 -16.48 -16.41 9.55
N THR A 117 -15.97 -16.97 8.44
CA THR A 117 -16.38 -18.28 7.88
C THR A 117 -15.40 -19.41 8.21
#